data_AF-A0A1Y5PIN1-F1
#
_entry.id   AF-A0A1Y5PIN1-F1
#
_cell.length_a   1.000
_cell.length_b   1.000
_cell.length_c   1.000
_cell.angle_alpha   90.00
_cell.angle_beta   90.00
_cell.angle_gamma   90.00
#
_symmetry.space_group_name_H-M   'P 1'
#
loop_
_entity.id
_entity.type
_entity.pdbx_description
1 polymer ?
#
loop_
_entity_poly.entity_id
_entity_poly.type
_entity_poly.pdbx_seq_one_letter_code
_entity_poly.pdbx_strand_id
1 'polypeptide(L)' 'MSDASYRQDLSEFALELRKLAYTMPAGHEDRLIHLSERMASRARQLPRVDAHAM' A
#
# COMPACT_ATOMS: atom_id res chain seq x y z
N MET A 1 -2.90 7.17 15.55
CA MET A 1 -3.34 6.51 14.31
C MET A 1 -3.48 5.03 14.60
N SER A 2 -4.66 4.46 14.38
CA SER A 2 -4.89 3.03 14.62
C SER A 2 -4.24 2.20 13.52
N ASP A 3 -3.78 0.98 13.83
CA ASP A 3 -3.19 0.06 12.85
C ASP A 3 -4.13 -0.21 11.67
N ALA A 4 -5.45 -0.16 11.91
CA ALA A 4 -6.47 -0.26 10.87
C ALA A 4 -6.41 0.90 9.85
N SER A 5 -6.26 2.14 10.33
CA SER A 5 -6.12 3.32 9.47
C SER A 5 -4.82 3.29 8.70
N TYR A 6 -3.71 2.96 9.37
CA TYR A 6 -2.40 2.86 8.72
C TYR A 6 -2.37 1.76 7.62
N ARG A 7 -3.04 0.63 7.86
CA ARG A 7 -3.22 -0.42 6.86
C ARG A 7 -4.03 0.06 5.65
N GLN A 8 -5.11 0.79 5.90
CA GLN A 8 -5.95 1.33 4.85
C GLN A 8 -5.18 2.36 4.02
N ASP A 9 -4.50 3.30 4.67
CA ASP A 9 -3.65 4.29 4.00
C ASP A 9 -2.60 3.61 3.12
N LEU A 10 -1.89 2.59 3.63
CA LEU A 10 -0.90 1.84 2.84
C LEU A 10 -1.51 1.16 1.60
N SER A 11 -2.75 0.68 1.70
CA SER A 11 -3.44 0.02 0.60
C SER A 11 -3.89 1.04 -0.46
N GLU A 12 -4.40 2.19 -0.03
CA GLU A 12 -4.80 3.30 -0.89
C GLU A 12 -3.58 3.91 -1.60
N PHE A 13 -2.49 4.16 -0.87
CA PHE A 13 -1.24 4.65 -1.45
C PHE A 13 -0.64 3.67 -2.46
N ALA A 14 -0.70 2.36 -2.20
CA ALA A 14 -0.26 1.37 -3.18
C ALA A 14 -1.05 1.47 -4.49
N LEU A 15 -2.36 1.67 -4.42
CA LEU A 15 -3.21 1.82 -5.60
C LEU A 15 -2.85 3.09 -6.39
N GLU A 16 -2.71 4.21 -5.71
CA GLU A 16 -2.37 5.49 -6.34
C GLU A 16 -0.98 5.45 -6.98
N LEU A 17 0.01 4.83 -6.32
CA LEU A 17 1.35 4.67 -6.89
C LEU A 17 1.34 3.85 -8.18
N ARG A 18 0.48 2.83 -8.23
CA ARG A 18 0.34 1.98 -9.41
C ARG A 18 -0.34 2.71 -10.57
N LYS A 19 -1.37 3.52 -10.28
CA LYS A 19 -1.98 4.41 -11.28
C LYS A 19 -0.94 5.40 -11.83
N LEU A 20 -0.13 5.99 -10.95
CA LEU A 20 0.94 6.91 -11.34
C LEU A 20 1.98 6.22 -12.23
N ALA A 21 2.38 4.98 -11.90
CA ALA A 21 3.32 4.20 -12.70
C ALA A 21 2.88 4.08 -14.17
N TYR A 22 1.59 3.81 -14.42
CA TYR A 22 1.04 3.70 -15.77
C TYR A 22 0.98 5.01 -16.56
N THR A 23 1.19 6.15 -15.90
CA THR A 23 1.27 7.46 -16.56
C THR A 23 2.69 7.89 -16.87
N MET A 24 3.70 7.15 -16.40
CA MET A 24 5.09 7.52 -16.55
C MET A 24 5.67 7.05 -17.89
N PRO A 25 6.55 7.84 -18.53
CA PRO A 25 7.30 7.38 -19.70
C PRO A 25 8.21 6.19 -19.34
N ALA A 26 8.41 5.30 -20.31
CA ALA A 26 9.08 4.02 -20.14
C ALA A 26 10.37 4.11 -19.32
N GLY A 27 10.50 3.22 -18.32
CA GLY A 27 11.69 3.05 -17.46
C GLY A 27 11.53 3.45 -15.99
N HIS A 28 10.47 4.18 -15.62
CA HIS A 28 10.19 4.54 -14.22
C HIS A 28 9.01 3.78 -13.60
N GLU A 29 8.23 3.11 -14.45
CA GLU A 29 7.06 2.34 -14.05
C GLU A 29 7.41 1.17 -13.11
N ASP A 30 8.48 0.43 -13.39
CA ASP A 30 8.86 -0.76 -12.61
C ASP A 30 9.16 -0.44 -11.14
N ARG A 31 9.84 0.70 -10.86
CA ARG A 31 10.14 1.08 -9.47
C ARG A 31 8.88 1.45 -8.70
N LEU A 32 7.94 2.13 -9.36
CA LEU A 32 6.66 2.52 -8.76
C LEU A 32 5.75 1.30 -8.57
N ILE A 33 5.75 0.37 -9.53
CA ILE A 33 5.03 -0.91 -9.42
C ILE A 33 5.60 -1.72 -8.24
N HIS A 34 6.92 -1.91 -8.17
CA HIS A 34 7.55 -2.66 -7.08
C HIS A 34 7.31 -2.00 -5.71
N LEU A 35 7.33 -0.66 -5.65
CA LEU A 35 7.03 0.05 -4.40
C LEU A 35 5.55 -0.13 -4.00
N SER A 36 4.62 -0.04 -4.95
CA SER A 36 3.19 -0.30 -4.72
C SER A 36 2.93 -1.69 -4.15
N GLU A 37 3.60 -2.71 -4.71
CA GLU A 37 3.43 -4.10 -4.27
C GLU A 37 3.95 -4.32 -2.85
N ARG A 38 5.07 -3.70 -2.48
CA ARG A 38 5.58 -3.73 -1.11
C ARG A 38 4.61 -3.08 -0.12
N MET A 39 4.00 -1.95 -0.49
CA MET A 39 3.02 -1.27 0.36
C MET A 39 1.76 -2.12 0.55
N ALA A 40 1.22 -2.70 -0.53
CA ALA A 40 0.07 -3.61 -0.47
C ALA A 40 0.38 -4.91 0.28
N SER A 41 1.61 -5.44 0.15
CA SER A 41 2.06 -6.60 0.93
C SER A 41 2.16 -6.26 2.42
N ARG A 42 2.75 -5.11 2.75
CA ARG A 42 2.86 -4.64 4.13
C ARG A 42 1.50 -4.41 4.77
N ALA A 43 0.56 -3.81 4.06
CA ALA A 43 -0.82 -3.66 4.53
C ALA A 43 -1.48 -5.01 4.84
N ARG A 44 -1.26 -6.03 4.00
CA ARG A 44 -1.80 -7.38 4.24
C ARG A 44 -1.12 -8.11 5.40
N GLN A 45 0.16 -7.84 5.63
CA GLN A 45 0.93 -8.42 6.73
C GLN A 45 0.69 -7.74 8.08
N LEU A 46 0.14 -6.52 8.10
CA LEU A 46 -0.21 -5.88 9.34
C LEU A 46 -1.30 -6.70 10.03
N PRO A 47 -1.07 -7.16 11.27
CA PRO A 47 -2.11 -7.81 12.04
C PRO A 47 -3.32 -6.89 12.05
N ARG A 48 -4.48 -7.45 11.71
CA ARG A 48 -5.73 -6.79 11.99
C ARG A 48 -5.79 -6.70 13.52
N VAL A 49 -5.35 -5.57 14.08
CA VAL A 49 -5.55 -5.29 15.49
C VAL A 49 -7.04 -5.11 15.64
N ASP A 50 -7.72 -6.23 15.84
CA ASP A 50 -9.09 -6.24 16.28
C ASP A 50 -9.06 -5.50 17.61
N ALA A 51 -9.68 -4.32 17.64
CA ALA A 51 -9.98 -3.56 18.84
C ALA A 51 -11.06 -4.30 19.66
N HIS A 52 -10.83 -5.58 19.93
CA HIS A 52 -11.64 -6.49 20.73
C HIS A 52 -10.71 -7.48 21.44
N ALA A 53 -9.92 -6.94 22.36
CA ALA A 53 -9.41 -7.70 23.49
C ALA A 53 -9.75 -6.90 24.75
N MET A 54 -10.90 -7.29 25.32
CA MET A 54 -11.30 -7.24 26.74
C MET A 54 -10.94 -6.02 27.58
#